data_AF-A0A7R8ZVR2-F1
#
_entry.id   AF-A0A7R8ZVR2-F1
#
_cell.length_a   1.000
_cell.length_b   1.000
_cell.length_c   1.000
_cell.angle_alpha   90.00
_cell.angle_beta   90.00
_cell.angle_gamma   90.00
#
_symmetry.space_group_name_H-M   'P 1'
#
loop_
_entity.id
_entity.type
_entity.pdbx_description
1 polymer ?
#
loop_
_entity_poly.entity_id
_entity_poly.type
_entity_poly.pdbx_seq_one_letter_code
_entity_poly.pdbx_strand_id
1 'polypeptide(L)'
;MIGRFLVRKMSCVKSFIDIGANLTDPMYQGHYNNSRKHDPDFDQVLVRARSSGVQKIIVTVGSRQDISPALELCRRHPDFLSCTVGIHPTRASEFEENDSPEELLRHLEATALENPGIVVAIGECGLDFDRTKFCAKEIQIK
;
A
#
# COMPACT_ATOMS: atom_id res chain seq x y z
N MET A 1 -4.10 -38.33 43.49
CA MET A 1 -4.43 -38.00 42.08
C MET A 1 -3.98 -36.56 41.84
N ILE A 2 -2.75 -36.36 41.38
CA ILE A 2 -2.11 -35.03 41.30
C ILE A 2 -2.55 -34.40 39.97
N GLY A 3 -3.33 -33.32 40.05
CA GLY A 3 -3.78 -32.57 38.89
C GLY A 3 -2.61 -31.93 38.16
N ARG A 4 -2.39 -32.33 36.90
CA ARG A 4 -1.48 -31.63 35.98
C ARG A 4 -2.02 -30.23 35.73
N PHE A 5 -1.37 -29.22 36.30
CA PHE A 5 -1.51 -27.84 35.85
C PHE A 5 -1.04 -27.76 34.40
N LEU A 6 -1.97 -27.51 33.48
CA LEU A 6 -1.66 -27.20 32.10
C LEU A 6 -1.06 -25.79 32.07
N VAL A 7 0.27 -25.69 32.11
CA VAL A 7 0.96 -24.43 31.83
C VAL A 7 0.69 -24.11 30.36
N ARG A 8 -0.31 -23.25 30.10
CA ARG A 8 -0.46 -22.58 28.82
C ARG A 8 0.84 -21.81 28.60
N LYS A 9 1.73 -22.33 27.74
CA LYS A 9 2.80 -21.53 27.15
C LYS A 9 2.10 -20.35 26.47
N MET A 10 2.11 -19.18 27.10
CA MET A 10 1.88 -17.93 26.42
C MET A 10 3.04 -17.77 25.44
N SER A 11 2.90 -18.34 24.24
CA SER A 11 3.73 -17.92 23.12
C SER A 11 3.49 -16.42 22.98
N CYS A 12 4.51 -15.61 23.18
CA CYS A 12 4.49 -14.22 22.76
C CYS A 12 4.17 -14.22 21.27
N VAL A 13 2.90 -14.00 20.91
CA VAL A 13 2.48 -13.84 19.53
C VAL A 13 3.07 -12.50 19.12
N LYS A 14 4.15 -12.55 18.34
CA LYS A 14 4.73 -11.34 17.77
C LYS A 14 3.66 -10.67 16.91
N SER A 15 3.37 -9.42 17.20
CA SER A 15 2.43 -8.59 16.47
C SER A 15 3.22 -7.70 15.52
N PHE A 16 2.84 -7.69 14.24
CA PHE A 16 3.48 -6.85 13.23
C PHE A 16 2.47 -5.92 12.57
N ILE A 17 2.95 -4.74 12.21
CA ILE A 17 2.29 -3.85 11.25
C ILE A 17 3.25 -3.71 10.09
N ASP A 18 2.82 -4.10 8.90
CA ASP A 18 3.58 -3.85 7.68
C ASP A 18 3.19 -2.46 7.16
N ILE A 19 4.12 -1.50 7.18
CA ILE A 19 3.82 -0.11 6.86
C ILE A 19 3.97 0.22 5.37
N GLY A 20 4.41 -0.73 4.54
CA GLY A 20 4.74 -0.45 3.15
C GLY A 20 4.70 -1.69 2.28
N ALA A 21 3.49 -2.15 1.94
CA ALA A 21 3.29 -3.27 1.03
C ALA A 21 2.66 -2.79 -0.28
N ASN A 22 3.30 -3.13 -1.40
CA ASN A 22 2.81 -2.77 -2.75
C ASN A 22 1.72 -3.74 -3.23
N LEU A 23 0.63 -3.91 -2.46
CA LEU A 23 -0.37 -4.97 -2.68
C LEU A 23 -1.20 -4.82 -3.97
N THR A 24 -1.10 -3.69 -4.65
CA THR A 24 -1.68 -3.46 -5.98
C THR A 24 -0.78 -3.97 -7.12
N ASP A 25 0.43 -4.47 -6.81
CA ASP A 25 1.37 -4.95 -7.82
C ASP A 25 0.79 -6.16 -8.62
N PRO A 26 0.93 -6.18 -9.96
CA PRO A 26 0.44 -7.27 -10.81
C PRO A 26 0.99 -8.66 -10.47
N MET A 27 2.13 -8.75 -9.77
CA MET A 27 2.70 -10.02 -9.31
C MET A 27 1.73 -10.80 -8.42
N TYR A 28 0.91 -10.11 -7.61
CA TYR A 28 -0.12 -10.74 -6.78
C TYR A 28 -1.30 -11.30 -7.58
N GLN A 29 -1.43 -10.87 -8.84
CA GLN A 29 -2.36 -11.42 -9.83
C GLN A 29 -1.68 -12.46 -10.73
N GLY A 30 -0.41 -12.80 -10.46
CA GLY A 30 0.38 -13.75 -11.22
C GLY A 30 0.98 -13.20 -12.52
N HIS A 31 1.04 -11.88 -12.70
CA HIS A 31 1.61 -11.23 -13.88
C HIS A 31 3.04 -10.76 -13.63
N TYR A 32 3.97 -11.20 -14.48
CA TYR A 32 5.40 -10.86 -14.42
C TYR A 32 5.87 -10.50 -15.83
N ASN A 33 6.46 -9.31 -16.00
CA ASN A 33 6.98 -8.82 -17.27
C ASN A 33 5.97 -9.02 -18.45
N ASN A 34 4.74 -8.54 -18.27
CA ASN A 34 3.65 -8.64 -19.25
C ASN A 34 3.20 -10.07 -19.61
N SER A 35 3.53 -11.08 -18.81
CA SER A 35 3.08 -12.46 -19.01
C SER A 35 2.53 -13.07 -17.74
N ARG A 36 1.47 -13.87 -17.84
CA ARG A 36 0.89 -14.60 -16.70
C ARG A 36 1.75 -15.83 -16.39
N LYS A 37 2.17 -15.98 -15.15
CA LYS A 37 3.04 -17.08 -14.67
C LYS A 37 2.32 -18.05 -13.74
N HIS A 38 1.32 -17.57 -13.03
CA HIS A 38 0.47 -18.39 -12.16
C HIS A 38 -0.92 -17.77 -12.05
N ASP A 39 -1.84 -18.51 -11.43
CA ASP A 39 -3.14 -17.95 -11.04
C ASP A 39 -2.98 -16.95 -9.90
N PRO A 40 -3.84 -15.92 -9.79
CA PRO A 40 -3.83 -14.99 -8.66
C PRO A 40 -3.81 -15.71 -7.32
N ASP A 41 -2.86 -15.36 -6.45
CA ASP A 41 -2.69 -15.95 -5.13
C ASP A 41 -2.78 -14.90 -4.00
N PHE A 42 -3.24 -13.69 -4.32
CA PHE A 42 -3.38 -12.58 -3.38
C PHE A 42 -4.08 -12.95 -2.05
N ASP A 43 -5.22 -13.64 -2.11
CA ASP A 43 -5.93 -14.03 -0.89
C ASP A 43 -5.09 -15.00 -0.03
N GLN A 44 -4.31 -15.87 -0.67
CA GLN A 44 -3.40 -16.77 0.02
C GLN A 44 -2.23 -16.01 0.65
N VAL A 45 -1.74 -14.94 0.02
CA VAL A 45 -0.74 -14.03 0.61
C VAL A 45 -1.29 -13.41 1.89
N LEU A 46 -2.53 -12.90 1.89
CA LEU A 46 -3.14 -12.32 3.08
C LEU A 46 -3.32 -13.35 4.21
N VAL A 47 -3.71 -14.59 3.88
CA VAL A 47 -3.79 -15.68 4.86
C VAL A 47 -2.41 -15.93 5.49
N ARG A 48 -1.36 -16.05 4.67
CA ARG A 48 0.02 -16.24 5.16
C ARG A 48 0.47 -15.09 6.07
N ALA A 49 0.15 -13.84 5.72
CA ALA A 49 0.48 -12.67 6.52
C ALA A 49 -0.17 -12.75 7.92
N ARG A 50 -1.48 -13.03 7.98
CA ARG A 50 -2.22 -13.18 9.25
C ARG A 50 -1.66 -14.33 10.09
N SER A 51 -1.43 -15.49 9.48
CA SER A 51 -0.86 -16.66 10.17
C SER A 51 0.55 -16.40 10.73
N SER A 52 1.26 -15.41 10.17
CA SER A 52 2.60 -15.00 10.62
C SER A 52 2.58 -13.90 11.70
N GLY A 53 1.40 -13.45 12.14
CA GLY A 53 1.24 -12.44 13.19
C GLY A 53 1.08 -11.01 12.71
N VAL A 54 0.99 -10.77 11.39
CA VAL A 54 0.67 -9.43 10.86
C VAL A 54 -0.75 -9.06 11.24
N GLN A 55 -0.92 -7.91 11.87
CA GLN A 55 -2.22 -7.39 12.36
C GLN A 55 -2.79 -6.30 11.46
N LYS A 56 -1.92 -5.54 10.78
CA LYS A 56 -2.29 -4.49 9.83
C LYS A 56 -1.26 -4.40 8.72
N ILE A 57 -1.70 -3.99 7.53
CA ILE A 57 -0.86 -3.66 6.39
C ILE A 57 -1.29 -2.30 5.85
N ILE A 58 -0.33 -1.42 5.60
CA ILE A 58 -0.54 -0.16 4.89
C ILE A 58 -0.08 -0.36 3.44
N VAL A 59 -1.04 -0.29 2.53
CA VAL A 59 -0.82 -0.39 1.08
C VAL A 59 -0.22 0.91 0.57
N THR A 60 0.93 0.82 -0.07
CA THR A 60 1.61 1.99 -0.63
C THR A 60 0.94 2.42 -1.93
N VAL A 61 0.58 3.70 -2.01
CA VAL A 61 0.07 4.36 -3.22
C VAL A 61 1.13 5.36 -3.69
N GLY A 62 1.53 5.29 -4.96
CA GLY A 62 2.60 6.15 -5.50
C GLY A 62 2.26 6.86 -6.81
N SER A 63 1.03 6.72 -7.30
CA SER A 63 0.56 7.37 -8.53
C SER A 63 -0.96 7.53 -8.53
N ARG A 64 -1.51 8.39 -9.39
CA ARG A 64 -2.96 8.60 -9.52
C ARG A 64 -3.69 7.30 -9.86
N GLN A 65 -3.10 6.47 -10.72
CA GLN A 65 -3.68 5.19 -11.14
C GLN A 65 -3.74 4.14 -10.00
N ASP A 66 -2.91 4.28 -8.96
CA ASP A 66 -2.88 3.33 -7.84
C ASP A 66 -3.98 3.61 -6.80
N ILE A 67 -4.50 4.84 -6.75
CA ILE A 67 -5.44 5.31 -5.72
C ILE A 67 -6.70 4.44 -5.68
N SER A 68 -7.41 4.35 -6.81
CA SER A 68 -8.70 3.65 -6.83
C SER A 68 -8.56 2.15 -6.53
N PRO A 69 -7.59 1.41 -7.12
CA PRO A 69 -7.36 0.01 -6.75
C PRO A 69 -7.02 -0.19 -5.28
N ALA A 70 -6.19 0.69 -4.69
CA ALA A 70 -5.83 0.60 -3.27
C ALA A 70 -7.04 0.83 -2.35
N LEU A 71 -7.86 1.84 -2.64
CA LEU A 71 -9.09 2.09 -1.87
C LEU A 71 -10.07 0.92 -1.97
N GLU A 72 -10.28 0.37 -3.17
CA GLU A 72 -11.14 -0.81 -3.35
C GLU A 72 -10.61 -2.00 -2.55
N LEU A 73 -9.30 -2.24 -2.62
CA LEU A 73 -8.66 -3.32 -1.87
C LEU A 73 -8.84 -3.15 -0.35
N CYS A 74 -8.62 -1.95 0.17
CA CYS A 74 -8.82 -1.67 1.60
C CYS A 74 -10.29 -1.83 2.02
N ARG A 75 -11.25 -1.41 1.20
CA ARG A 75 -12.69 -1.61 1.47
C ARG A 75 -13.09 -3.09 1.52
N ARG A 76 -12.41 -3.97 0.78
CA ARG A 76 -12.62 -5.43 0.85
C ARG A 76 -12.04 -6.06 2.11
N HIS A 77 -11.08 -5.40 2.77
CA HIS A 77 -10.41 -5.90 3.98
C HIS A 77 -10.26 -4.81 5.06
N PRO A 78 -11.34 -4.15 5.51
CA PRO A 78 -11.28 -2.93 6.32
C PRO A 78 -10.62 -3.15 7.70
N ASP A 79 -10.70 -4.36 8.24
CA ASP A 79 -10.08 -4.70 9.52
C ASP A 79 -8.57 -4.98 9.41
N PHE A 80 -7.99 -5.01 8.21
CA PHE A 80 -6.62 -5.45 8.00
C PHE A 80 -5.78 -4.53 7.13
N LEU A 81 -6.39 -3.93 6.11
CA LEU A 81 -5.71 -3.11 5.14
C LEU A 81 -6.13 -1.64 5.31
N SER A 82 -5.13 -0.78 5.32
CA SER A 82 -5.24 0.66 5.14
C SER A 82 -4.32 1.05 3.98
N CYS A 83 -4.34 2.30 3.53
CA CYS A 83 -3.46 2.76 2.45
C CYS A 83 -2.91 4.16 2.73
N THR A 84 -1.85 4.49 1.99
CA THR A 84 -1.39 5.87 1.84
C THR A 84 -2.13 6.54 0.68
N VAL A 85 -1.99 7.86 0.54
CA VAL A 85 -2.36 8.57 -0.70
C VAL A 85 -1.29 9.62 -1.02
N GLY A 86 -0.79 9.60 -2.26
CA GLY A 86 0.33 10.46 -2.66
C GLY A 86 0.87 10.10 -4.04
N ILE A 87 1.86 10.87 -4.48
CA ILE A 87 2.56 10.72 -5.75
C ILE A 87 4.05 10.52 -5.47
N HIS A 88 4.59 9.38 -5.91
CA HIS A 88 5.98 9.01 -5.74
C HIS A 88 6.88 9.94 -6.57
N PRO A 89 8.12 10.25 -6.15
CA PRO A 89 9.04 11.10 -6.93
C PRO A 89 9.18 10.69 -8.40
N THR A 90 9.20 9.40 -8.71
CA THR A 90 9.29 8.90 -10.09
C THR A 90 8.04 9.16 -10.94
N ARG A 91 6.96 9.66 -10.33
CA ARG A 91 5.66 9.95 -10.91
C ARG A 91 5.27 11.42 -10.76
N ALA A 92 6.17 12.28 -10.26
CA ALA A 92 5.86 13.69 -10.03
C ALA A 92 5.50 14.46 -11.32
N SER A 93 5.84 13.94 -12.51
CA SER A 93 5.36 14.48 -13.79
C SER A 93 3.85 14.45 -13.93
N GLU A 94 3.13 13.62 -13.17
CA GLU A 94 1.66 13.59 -13.16
C GLU A 94 1.04 14.95 -12.76
N PHE A 95 1.77 15.80 -12.01
CA PHE A 95 1.35 17.17 -11.72
C PHE A 95 1.44 18.12 -12.94
N GLU A 96 2.10 17.70 -14.03
CA GLU A 96 2.26 18.48 -15.26
C GLU A 96 1.49 17.90 -16.44
N GLU A 97 1.04 16.64 -16.35
CA GLU A 97 0.53 15.88 -17.50
C GLU A 97 -0.85 16.33 -17.99
N ASN A 98 -1.80 16.63 -17.09
CA ASN A 98 -3.11 17.22 -17.40
C ASN A 98 -3.70 17.78 -16.11
N ASP A 99 -4.36 18.94 -16.22
CA ASP A 99 -4.87 19.76 -15.10
C ASP A 99 -3.79 20.54 -14.35
N SER A 100 -4.17 21.66 -13.72
CA SER A 100 -3.19 22.43 -12.94
C SER A 100 -2.75 21.60 -11.71
N PRO A 101 -1.50 21.75 -11.22
CA PRO A 101 -1.01 21.00 -10.05
C PRO A 101 -1.97 21.04 -8.84
N GLU A 102 -2.71 22.14 -8.72
CA GLU A 102 -3.70 22.37 -7.68
C GLU A 102 -4.92 21.44 -7.80
N GLU A 103 -5.30 20.98 -9.00
CA GLU A 103 -6.40 20.01 -9.18
C GLU A 103 -6.00 18.62 -8.69
N LEU A 104 -4.82 18.14 -9.06
CA LEU A 104 -4.30 16.88 -8.53
C LEU A 104 -4.14 16.95 -7.01
N LEU A 105 -3.61 18.06 -6.48
CA LEU A 105 -3.50 18.25 -5.04
C LEU A 105 -4.88 18.22 -4.34
N ARG A 106 -5.88 18.91 -4.88
CA ARG A 106 -7.27 18.86 -4.37
C ARG A 106 -7.83 17.45 -4.43
N HIS A 107 -7.55 16.69 -5.48
CA HIS A 107 -8.00 15.31 -5.59
C HIS A 107 -7.38 14.40 -4.52
N LEU A 108 -6.07 14.53 -4.26
CA LEU A 108 -5.37 13.77 -3.21
C LEU A 108 -5.91 14.15 -1.82
N GLU A 109 -6.10 15.44 -1.56
CA GLU A 109 -6.66 15.96 -0.31
C GLU A 109 -8.10 15.43 -0.09
N ALA A 110 -8.97 15.58 -1.08
CA ALA A 110 -10.35 15.09 -1.01
C ALA A 110 -10.36 13.58 -0.76
N THR A 111 -9.52 12.82 -1.46
CA THR A 111 -9.38 11.38 -1.28
C THR A 111 -9.02 11.01 0.17
N ALA A 112 -8.07 11.72 0.78
CA ALA A 112 -7.68 11.49 2.17
C ALA A 112 -8.84 11.79 3.14
N LEU A 113 -9.51 12.93 2.95
CA LEU A 113 -10.57 13.41 3.85
C LEU A 113 -11.85 12.58 3.75
N GLU A 114 -12.21 12.09 2.56
CA GLU A 114 -13.42 11.31 2.29
C GLU A 114 -13.30 9.84 2.72
N ASN A 115 -12.09 9.34 3.00
CA ASN A 115 -11.84 7.94 3.34
C ASN A 115 -11.17 7.77 4.72
N PRO A 116 -11.75 8.33 5.81
CA PRO A 116 -11.15 8.26 7.14
C PRO A 116 -11.04 6.80 7.62
N GLY A 117 -9.90 6.45 8.20
CA GLY A 117 -9.60 5.09 8.68
C GLY A 117 -9.13 4.11 7.59
N ILE A 118 -9.40 4.41 6.31
CA ILE A 118 -8.82 3.69 5.17
C ILE A 118 -7.51 4.36 4.77
N VAL A 119 -7.53 5.67 4.55
CA VAL A 119 -6.31 6.46 4.28
C VAL A 119 -5.70 6.87 5.62
N VAL A 120 -4.48 6.41 5.89
CA VAL A 120 -3.82 6.60 7.21
C VAL A 120 -2.51 7.39 7.14
N ALA A 121 -2.02 7.68 5.93
CA ALA A 121 -0.83 8.49 5.71
C ALA A 121 -0.86 9.19 4.35
N ILE A 122 -0.14 10.31 4.27
CA ILE A 122 0.20 10.96 3.00
C ILE A 122 1.50 10.35 2.51
N GLY A 123 1.52 9.93 1.25
CA GLY A 123 2.65 9.27 0.62
C GLY A 123 2.23 8.15 -0.33
N GLU A 124 3.15 7.46 -0.98
CA GLU A 124 4.59 7.70 -0.93
C GLU A 124 4.95 8.97 -1.71
N CYS A 125 5.70 9.87 -1.08
CA CYS A 125 6.18 11.11 -1.67
C CYS A 125 7.59 11.40 -1.13
N GLY A 126 8.39 12.15 -1.87
CA GLY A 126 9.77 12.43 -1.49
C GLY A 126 10.65 12.69 -2.71
N LEU A 127 11.91 12.26 -2.64
CA LEU A 127 12.91 12.47 -3.69
C LEU A 127 13.61 11.13 -3.99
N ASP A 128 13.80 10.84 -5.28
CA ASP A 128 14.56 9.69 -5.77
C ASP A 128 15.45 10.11 -6.94
N PHE A 129 16.65 10.59 -6.59
CA PHE A 129 17.65 11.06 -7.56
C PHE A 129 18.39 9.91 -8.26
N ASP A 130 18.17 8.65 -7.86
CA ASP A 130 18.67 7.48 -8.59
C ASP A 130 17.70 7.08 -9.72
N ARG A 131 16.56 7.76 -9.86
CA ARG A 131 15.49 7.43 -10.80
C ARG A 131 15.10 8.60 -11.72
N THR A 132 16.04 9.49 -12.00
CA THR A 132 15.84 10.65 -12.88
C THR A 132 15.39 10.33 -14.31
N LYS A 133 15.61 9.09 -14.78
CA LYS A 133 15.08 8.59 -16.06
C LYS A 133 13.54 8.50 -16.11
N PHE A 134 12.88 8.43 -14.95
CA PHE A 134 11.42 8.38 -14.85
C PHE A 134 10.81 9.76 -14.61
N CYS A 135 11.48 10.60 -13.83
CA CYS A 135 11.05 11.97 -13.56
C CYS A 135 12.28 12.83 -13.27
N ALA A 136 12.44 13.96 -13.98
CA ALA A 136 13.59 14.85 -13.83
C ALA A 136 13.70 15.38 -12.39
N LYS A 137 14.94 15.59 -11.92
CA LYS A 137 15.21 16.06 -10.56
C LYS A 137 14.48 17.37 -10.26
N GLU A 138 14.42 18.26 -11.23
CA GLU A 138 13.81 19.58 -11.14
C GLU A 138 12.30 19.48 -10.93
N ILE A 139 11.66 18.47 -11.51
CA ILE A 139 10.22 18.20 -11.34
C ILE A 139 9.98 17.59 -9.96
N GLN A 140 10.84 16.68 -9.49
CA GLN A 140 10.68 16.05 -8.17
C GLN A 140 10.76 17.03 -6.99
N ILE A 141 11.50 18.14 -7.14
CA ILE A 141 11.73 19.14 -6.08
C ILE A 141 10.64 20.23 -6.06
N LYS A 142 9.85 20.34 -7.13
CA LYS A 142 8.85 21.38 -7.34
C LYS A 142 7.65 21.17 -6.43
#